data_AF-A0A5E7YAH3-F1
#
_entry.id   AF-A0A5E7YAH3-F1
#
_cell.length_a   1.000
_cell.length_b   1.000
_cell.length_c   1.000
_cell.angle_alpha   90.00
_cell.angle_beta   90.00
_cell.angle_gamma   90.00
#
_symmetry.space_group_name_H-M   'P 1'
#
loop_
_entity.id
_entity.type
_entity.pdbx_description
1 polymer ?
#
loop_
_entity_poly.entity_id
_entity_poly.type
_entity_poly.pdbx_seq_one_letter_code
_entity_poly.pdbx_strand_id
1 'polypeptide(L)'
;MKTRDVVFAPEARADLLALYEWINAKASPDVAMAYINRIERYCREFDLASERGHLRDDIRTGLRIIGFERRITIAFMVTDQAVTILRLFYGGQNWENDM
;
A
#
# COMPACT_ATOMS: atom_id res chain seq x y z
N MET A 1 -20.54 9.07 5.02
CA MET A 1 -19.33 8.25 4.84
C MET A 1 -18.77 7.99 6.22
N LYS A 2 -18.49 6.73 6.59
CA LYS A 2 -17.82 6.43 7.88
C LYS A 2 -16.32 6.57 7.67
N THR A 3 -15.67 7.45 8.43
CA THR A 3 -14.22 7.55 8.49
C THR A 3 -13.66 6.29 9.14
N ARG A 4 -12.62 5.71 8.56
CA ARG A 4 -11.93 4.51 9.07
C ARG A 4 -10.48 4.84 9.34
N ASP A 5 -9.91 4.25 10.38
CA ASP A 5 -8.48 4.36 10.62
C ASP A 5 -7.70 3.65 9.52
N VAL A 6 -6.60 4.25 9.07
CA VAL A 6 -5.67 3.62 8.13
C VAL A 6 -4.46 3.10 8.90
N VAL A 7 -4.28 1.79 8.90
CA VAL A 7 -3.20 1.11 9.62
C VAL A 7 -2.32 0.32 8.66
N PHE A 8 -1.02 0.25 8.96
CA PHE A 8 -0.05 -0.51 8.18
C PHE A 8 0.36 -1.76 8.96
N ALA A 9 0.19 -2.92 8.32
CA ALA A 9 0.71 -4.18 8.80
C ALA A 9 2.25 -4.15 8.92
N PRO A 10 2.84 -5.00 9.78
CA PRO A 10 4.30 -5.10 9.89
C PRO A 10 5.00 -5.31 8.54
N GLU A 11 4.41 -6.13 7.67
CA GLU A 11 4.93 -6.44 6.35
C GLU A 11 4.87 -5.23 5.41
N ALA A 12 3.77 -4.45 5.43
CA ALA A 12 3.69 -3.20 4.69
C ALA A 12 4.75 -2.18 5.12
N ARG A 13 5.08 -2.14 6.43
CA ARG A 13 6.16 -1.27 6.94
C ARG A 13 7.53 -1.75 6.47
N ALA A 14 7.75 -3.06 6.45
CA ALA A 14 8.97 -3.65 5.90
C ALA A 14 9.11 -3.37 4.38
N ASP A 15 8.02 -3.45 3.62
CA ASP A 15 8.01 -3.12 2.19
C ASP A 15 8.38 -1.64 1.95
N LEU A 16 7.83 -0.70 2.75
CA LEU A 16 8.18 0.72 2.69
C LEU A 16 9.65 0.97 3.01
N LEU A 17 10.18 0.28 4.03
CA LEU A 17 11.60 0.40 4.41
C LEU A 17 12.52 -0.13 3.31
N ALA A 18 12.22 -1.31 2.76
CA ALA A 18 12.99 -1.90 1.67
C ALA A 18 12.98 -0.99 0.41
N LEU A 19 11.82 -0.40 0.11
CA LEU A 19 11.70 0.57 -0.98
C LEU A 19 12.51 1.84 -0.71
N TYR A 20 12.48 2.36 0.52
CA TYR A 20 13.30 3.50 0.92
C TYR A 20 14.78 3.23 0.70
N GLU A 21 15.30 2.10 1.20
CA GLU A 21 16.70 1.71 1.07
C GLU A 21 17.12 1.57 -0.40
N TRP A 22 16.27 0.96 -1.22
CA TRP A 22 16.52 0.79 -2.65
C TRP A 22 16.59 2.12 -3.40
N ILE A 23 15.70 3.06 -3.11
CA ILE A 23 15.73 4.40 -3.74
C ILE A 23 16.93 5.20 -3.24
N ASN A 24 17.19 5.16 -1.93
CA ASN A 24 18.30 5.88 -1.31
C ASN A 24 19.64 5.47 -1.93
N ALA A 25 19.86 4.16 -2.13
CA ALA A 25 21.06 3.63 -2.77
C ALA A 25 21.27 4.11 -4.22
N LYS A 26 20.21 4.57 -4.91
CA LYS A 26 20.24 4.96 -6.32
C LYS A 26 20.11 6.46 -6.57
N ALA A 27 19.64 7.21 -5.58
CA ALA A 27 19.37 8.63 -5.68
C ALA A 27 19.90 9.37 -4.46
N SER A 28 19.04 9.62 -3.46
CA SER A 28 19.43 10.25 -2.20
C SER A 28 18.39 9.96 -1.11
N PRO A 29 18.74 10.21 0.18
CA PRO A 29 17.80 10.07 1.28
C PRO A 29 16.55 10.94 1.12
N ASP A 30 16.71 12.16 0.60
CA ASP A 30 15.61 13.12 0.39
C ASP A 30 14.65 12.63 -0.69
N VAL A 31 15.17 12.09 -1.80
CA VAL A 31 14.34 11.53 -2.88
C VAL A 31 13.56 10.31 -2.38
N ALA A 32 14.23 9.43 -1.62
CA ALA A 32 13.58 8.25 -1.03
C ALA A 32 12.48 8.66 -0.06
N MET A 33 12.76 9.57 0.87
CA MET A 33 11.80 10.04 1.87
C MET A 33 10.61 10.74 1.20
N ALA A 34 10.87 11.58 0.19
CA ALA A 34 9.81 12.24 -0.57
C ALA A 34 8.88 11.23 -1.25
N TYR A 35 9.41 10.12 -1.77
CA TYR A 35 8.59 9.06 -2.38
C TYR A 35 7.72 8.33 -1.36
N ILE A 36 8.31 7.89 -0.25
CA ILE A 36 7.58 7.21 0.84
C ILE A 36 6.46 8.10 1.39
N ASN A 37 6.72 9.39 1.60
CA ASN A 37 5.72 10.34 2.08
C ASN A 37 4.51 10.47 1.14
N ARG A 38 4.71 10.39 -0.19
CA ARG A 38 3.59 10.41 -1.15
C ARG A 38 2.77 9.13 -1.07
N ILE A 39 3.42 7.97 -0.94
CA ILE A 39 2.75 6.67 -0.80
C ILE A 39 1.89 6.67 0.47
N GLU A 40 2.47 7.06 1.60
CA GLU A 40 1.71 7.06 2.86
C GLU A 40 0.56 8.07 2.84
N ARG A 41 0.76 9.25 2.25
CA ARG A 41 -0.30 10.25 2.07
C ARG A 41 -1.44 9.67 1.23
N TYR A 42 -1.11 9.01 0.13
CA TYR A 42 -2.11 8.35 -0.72
C TYR A 42 -2.89 7.27 0.04
N CYS A 43 -2.23 6.43 0.83
CA CYS A 43 -2.89 5.41 1.64
C CYS A 43 -3.82 6.03 2.70
N ARG A 44 -3.41 7.17 3.30
CA ARG A 44 -4.22 7.88 4.30
C ARG A 44 -5.57 8.37 3.74
N GLU A 45 -5.68 8.62 2.44
CA GLU A 45 -6.94 8.99 1.77
C GLU A 45 -7.96 7.83 1.65
N PHE A 46 -7.60 6.62 2.12
CA PHE A 46 -8.50 5.45 2.06
C PHE A 46 -9.53 5.46 3.19
N ASP A 47 -9.37 6.36 4.16
CA ASP A 47 -10.29 6.64 5.26
C ASP A 47 -11.74 6.94 4.80
N LEU A 48 -11.86 7.62 3.66
CA LEU A 48 -13.09 8.17 3.12
C LEU A 48 -13.63 7.37 1.93
N ALA A 49 -12.79 6.68 1.17
CA ALA A 49 -13.26 5.86 0.06
C ALA A 49 -12.49 4.54 -0.03
N SER A 50 -12.79 3.71 0.96
CA SER A 50 -12.28 2.37 1.16
C SER A 50 -12.77 1.35 0.11
N GLU A 51 -13.86 1.64 -0.62
CA GLU A 51 -14.33 0.78 -1.73
C GLU A 51 -13.58 1.01 -3.06
N ARG A 52 -12.58 1.90 -3.07
CA ARG A 52 -11.64 2.04 -4.19
C ARG A 52 -10.82 0.75 -4.36
N GLY A 53 -10.23 0.57 -5.55
CA GLY A 53 -9.42 -0.62 -5.87
C GLY A 53 -10.25 -1.84 -6.33
N HIS A 54 -9.55 -2.78 -6.95
CA HIS A 54 -10.13 -4.03 -7.45
C HIS A 54 -10.21 -5.06 -6.32
N LEU A 55 -11.41 -5.61 -6.11
CA LEU A 55 -11.63 -6.72 -5.20
C LEU A 55 -11.04 -8.01 -5.81
N ARG A 56 -10.28 -8.76 -5.01
CA ARG A 56 -9.59 -9.99 -5.40
C ARG A 56 -9.94 -11.13 -4.43
N ASP A 57 -11.24 -11.34 -4.26
CA ASP A 57 -11.79 -12.43 -3.46
C ASP A 57 -11.39 -13.81 -3.99
N ASP A 58 -11.01 -13.89 -5.26
CA ASP A 58 -10.43 -15.08 -5.91
C ASP A 58 -9.07 -15.49 -5.31
N ILE A 59 -8.34 -14.54 -4.71
CA ILE A 59 -7.08 -14.80 -3.99
C ILE A 59 -7.37 -14.91 -2.49
N ARG A 60 -8.03 -13.90 -1.93
CA ARG A 60 -8.35 -13.84 -0.50
C ARG A 60 -9.60 -13.00 -0.29
N THR A 61 -10.57 -13.53 0.45
CA THR A 61 -11.81 -12.81 0.76
C THR A 61 -11.52 -11.47 1.43
N GLY A 62 -12.09 -10.39 0.86
CA GLY A 62 -11.92 -9.02 1.31
C GLY A 62 -10.66 -8.31 0.84
N LEU A 63 -9.77 -8.99 0.09
CA LEU A 63 -8.55 -8.41 -0.45
C LEU A 63 -8.86 -7.41 -1.55
N ARG A 64 -8.26 -6.24 -1.46
CA ARG A 64 -8.33 -5.18 -2.48
C ARG A 64 -6.95 -4.77 -2.93
N ILE A 65 -6.87 -4.42 -4.21
CA ILE A 65 -5.63 -4.00 -4.87
C ILE A 65 -5.84 -2.67 -5.58
N ILE A 66 -4.89 -1.75 -5.46
CA ILE A 66 -4.89 -0.49 -6.21
C ILE A 66 -3.48 -0.06 -6.61
N GLY A 67 -3.36 0.57 -7.77
CA GLY A 67 -2.10 1.11 -8.26
C GLY A 67 -1.82 2.52 -7.77
N PHE A 68 -0.57 2.80 -7.39
CA PHE A 68 -0.07 4.15 -7.11
C PHE A 68 1.09 4.50 -8.06
N GLU A 69 1.01 5.68 -8.69
CA GLU A 69 1.99 6.22 -9.66
C GLU A 69 2.42 5.20 -10.74
N ARG A 70 1.55 4.24 -11.09
CA ARG A 70 1.83 3.13 -12.03
C ARG A 70 3.08 2.29 -11.66
N ARG A 71 3.53 2.35 -10.41
CA ARG A 71 4.76 1.72 -9.93
C ARG A 71 4.55 0.86 -8.69
N ILE A 72 3.58 1.19 -7.86
CA ILE A 72 3.28 0.45 -6.64
C ILE A 72 1.92 -0.20 -6.79
N THR A 73 1.84 -1.47 -6.46
CA THR A 73 0.58 -2.17 -6.21
C THR A 73 0.39 -2.24 -4.70
N ILE A 74 -0.70 -1.66 -4.20
CA ILE A 74 -1.03 -1.60 -2.78
C ILE A 74 -2.10 -2.65 -2.50
N ALA A 75 -1.79 -3.59 -1.61
CA ALA A 75 -2.74 -4.59 -1.12
C ALA A 75 -3.30 -4.18 0.24
N PHE A 76 -4.62 -4.24 0.39
CA PHE A 76 -5.29 -3.82 1.61
C PHE A 76 -6.62 -4.54 1.83
N MET A 77 -7.10 -4.51 3.07
CA MET A 77 -8.44 -4.97 3.45
C MET A 77 -9.21 -3.86 4.14
N VAL A 78 -10.54 -3.93 4.04
CA VAL A 78 -11.45 -2.96 4.63
C VAL A 78 -12.37 -3.68 5.61
N THR A 79 -12.42 -3.18 6.83
CA THR A 79 -13.38 -3.60 7.86
C THR A 79 -14.29 -2.43 8.23
N ASP A 80 -15.25 -2.64 9.14
CA ASP A 80 -16.08 -1.55 9.64
C ASP A 80 -15.31 -0.49 10.43
N GLN A 81 -14.14 -0.83 10.96
CA GLN A 81 -13.34 0.03 11.84
C GLN A 81 -12.13 0.63 11.12
N ALA A 82 -11.46 -0.15 10.27
CA ALA A 82 -10.17 0.22 9.71
C ALA A 82 -9.96 -0.26 8.27
N VAL A 83 -9.10 0.47 7.57
CA VAL A 83 -8.42 0.05 6.35
C VAL A 83 -7.02 -0.42 6.74
N THR A 84 -6.72 -1.69 6.49
CA THR A 84 -5.41 -2.28 6.79
C THR A 84 -4.61 -2.43 5.51
N ILE A 85 -3.53 -1.67 5.37
CA ILE A 85 -2.54 -1.84 4.30
C ILE A 85 -1.70 -3.07 4.64
N LEU A 86 -1.77 -4.09 3.80
CA LEU A 86 -1.12 -5.39 4.03
C LEU A 86 0.28 -5.43 3.45
N ARG A 87 0.44 -5.04 2.18
CA ARG A 87 1.70 -5.11 1.44
C ARG A 87 1.78 -4.02 0.37
N LEU A 88 2.99 -3.64 -0.01
CA LEU A 88 3.27 -2.74 -1.13
C LEU A 88 4.30 -3.36 -2.07
N PHE A 89 3.91 -3.54 -3.31
CA PHE A 89 4.72 -4.22 -4.32
C PHE A 89 5.23 -3.23 -5.36
N TYR A 90 6.55 -3.13 -5.54
CA TYR A 90 7.16 -2.20 -6.49
C TYR A 90 7.44 -2.85 -7.84
N GLY A 91 7.21 -2.09 -8.92
CA GLY A 91 7.72 -2.44 -10.25
C GLY A 91 7.04 -3.64 -10.92
N GLY A 92 5.79 -3.95 -10.54
CA GLY A 92 5.07 -5.08 -11.14
C GLY A 92 5.52 -6.45 -10.61
N GLN A 93 6.08 -6.51 -9.41
CA GLN A 93 6.27 -7.76 -8.66
C GLN A 93 5.00 -8.60 -8.71
N ASN A 94 5.17 -9.93 -8.86
CA ASN A 94 4.06 -10.86 -8.87
C ASN A 94 3.51 -11.02 -7.45
N TRP A 95 2.58 -10.15 -7.11
CA TRP A 95 1.99 -10.06 -5.79
C TRP A 95 1.00 -11.19 -5.47
N GLU A 96 0.46 -11.87 -6.49
CA GLU A 96 -0.59 -12.89 -6.28
C GLU A 96 -0.10 -14.08 -5.46
N ASN A 97 1.19 -14.45 -5.60
CA ASN A 97 1.79 -15.55 -4.84
C ASN A 97 2.12 -15.19 -3.38
N ASP A 98 2.10 -13.90 -3.04
CA ASP A 98 2.52 -13.39 -1.73
C ASP A 98 1.33 -12.97 -0.83
N MET A 99 0.08 -13.19 -1.31
CA MET A 99 -1.18 -12.71 -0.70
C MET A 99 -2.04 -13.77 -0.03
#